data_AF-A0A6P4Z2B7-F1
#
_entry.id   AF-A0A6P4Z2B7-F1
#
_cell.length_a   1.000
_cell.length_b   1.000
_cell.length_c   1.000
_cell.angle_alpha   90.00
_cell.angle_beta   90.00
_cell.angle_gamma   90.00
#
_symmetry.space_group_name_H-M   'P 1'
#
loop_
_entity.id
_entity.type
_entity.pdbx_description
1 polymer ?
#
loop_
_entity_poly.entity_id
_entity_poly.type
_entity_poly.pdbx_seq_one_letter_code
_entity_poly.pdbx_strand_id
1 'polypeptide(L)'
;MTTDINQRWGESVQHDIDDWDENSSARLFERSRIKALADEREMVQKKTFTKWVNSHLARVNCRITDLYTDLRDGRMLLKLLEILSGERLVSSKYF
;
A
#
# COMPACT_ATOMS: atom_id res chain seq x y z
N MET A 1 -50.83 -26.64 41.02
CA MET A 1 -49.49 -27.23 41.23
C MET A 1 -49.08 -27.91 39.93
N THR A 2 -48.45 -27.17 39.03
CA THR A 2 -47.79 -27.73 37.84
C THR A 2 -46.55 -26.88 37.65
N THR A 3 -45.42 -27.48 37.99
CA THR A 3 -44.08 -26.90 38.01
C THR A 3 -43.62 -26.51 36.60
N ASP A 4 -43.03 -25.32 36.52
CA ASP A 4 -42.45 -24.67 35.35
C ASP A 4 -41.61 -25.60 34.45
N ILE A 5 -42.10 -25.80 33.23
CA ILE A 5 -41.30 -26.27 32.10
C ILE A 5 -40.52 -25.06 31.56
N ASN A 6 -39.55 -24.56 32.32
CA ASN A 6 -38.64 -23.54 31.79
C ASN A 6 -37.27 -23.46 32.47
N GLN A 7 -36.68 -24.61 32.82
CA GLN A 7 -35.32 -24.65 33.41
C GLN A 7 -34.52 -25.86 32.93
N ARG A 8 -34.28 -26.00 31.63
CA ARG A 8 -33.33 -27.04 31.15
C ARG A 8 -32.35 -26.59 30.06
N TRP A 9 -32.50 -25.40 29.51
CA TRP A 9 -31.60 -24.89 28.47
C TRP A 9 -30.88 -23.59 28.91
N GLY A 10 -30.67 -23.41 30.22
CA GLY A 10 -30.17 -22.16 30.79
C GLY A 10 -28.69 -22.13 31.16
N GLU A 11 -27.96 -23.25 31.17
CA GLU A 11 -26.59 -23.27 31.68
C GLU A 11 -25.72 -24.24 30.87
N SER A 12 -24.57 -23.74 30.41
CA SER A 12 -23.36 -24.48 30.02
C SER A 12 -23.15 -24.97 28.57
N VAL A 13 -23.62 -24.26 27.54
CA VAL A 13 -22.97 -24.36 26.22
C VAL A 13 -22.89 -22.99 25.55
N GLN A 14 -21.69 -22.61 25.11
CA GLN A 14 -21.38 -21.45 24.26
C GLN A 14 -21.04 -20.12 24.95
N HIS A 15 -20.06 -20.12 25.87
CA HIS A 15 -19.18 -18.96 26.04
C HIS A 15 -17.70 -19.40 26.01
N ASP A 16 -17.36 -20.29 25.08
CA ASP A 16 -15.97 -20.71 24.78
C ASP A 16 -15.71 -20.74 23.27
N ILE A 17 -16.37 -19.85 22.53
CA ILE A 17 -16.00 -19.54 21.13
C ILE A 17 -15.86 -18.04 21.13
N ASP A 18 -14.69 -17.49 21.44
CA ASP A 18 -14.32 -16.13 20.98
C ASP A 18 -12.87 -15.68 21.30
N ASP A 19 -11.97 -16.54 21.82
CA ASP A 19 -10.58 -16.09 22.12
C ASP A 19 -9.45 -16.89 21.45
N TRP A 20 -9.71 -18.09 20.92
CA TRP A 20 -8.67 -18.86 20.24
C TRP A 20 -8.70 -18.62 18.74
N ASP A 21 -7.78 -17.75 18.27
CA ASP A 21 -6.74 -18.11 17.29
C ASP A 21 -6.34 -16.94 16.37
N GLU A 22 -6.27 -15.71 16.89
CA GLU A 22 -5.62 -14.60 16.16
C GLU A 22 -4.13 -14.84 15.93
N ASN A 23 -3.49 -15.65 16.78
CA ASN A 23 -2.06 -16.00 16.71
C ASN A 23 -1.79 -17.38 16.08
N SER A 24 -2.76 -17.95 15.36
CA SER A 24 -2.57 -19.21 14.65
C SER A 24 -1.32 -19.15 13.78
N SER A 25 -0.53 -20.22 13.80
CA SER A 25 0.59 -20.36 12.86
C SER A 25 0.11 -20.13 11.42
N ALA A 26 -1.08 -20.66 11.06
CA ALA A 26 -1.71 -20.44 9.76
C ALA A 26 -1.97 -18.96 9.44
N ARG A 27 -2.49 -18.17 10.40
CA ARG A 27 -2.73 -16.73 10.22
C ARG A 27 -1.43 -15.94 10.12
N LEU A 28 -0.39 -16.32 10.86
CA LEU A 28 0.94 -15.69 10.77
C LEU A 28 1.60 -15.96 9.41
N PHE A 29 1.51 -17.19 8.91
CA PHE A 29 1.97 -17.56 7.57
C PHE A 29 1.24 -16.75 6.51
N GLU A 30 -0.08 -16.67 6.60
CA GLU A 30 -0.88 -15.93 5.63
C GLU A 30 -0.58 -14.43 5.65
N ARG A 31 -0.45 -13.82 6.84
CA ARG A 31 -0.01 -12.42 6.99
C ARG A 31 1.36 -12.18 6.36
N SER A 32 2.32 -13.07 6.61
CA SER A 32 3.68 -12.97 6.04
C SER A 32 3.67 -13.08 4.52
N ARG A 33 2.85 -14.00 3.98
CA ARG A 33 2.67 -14.19 2.54
C ARG A 33 2.05 -12.96 1.87
N ILE A 34 0.99 -12.41 2.47
CA ILE A 34 0.35 -11.18 1.98
C ILE A 34 1.34 -10.02 1.97
N LYS A 35 2.13 -9.87 3.05
CA LYS A 35 3.17 -8.84 3.12
C LYS A 35 4.22 -9.00 2.02
N ALA A 36 4.74 -10.21 1.81
CA ALA A 36 5.73 -10.47 0.77
C ALA A 36 5.20 -10.12 -0.64
N LEU A 37 3.94 -10.46 -0.93
CA LEU A 37 3.30 -10.10 -2.19
C LEU A 37 3.09 -8.59 -2.34
N ALA A 38 2.76 -7.89 -1.26
CA ALA A 38 2.65 -6.44 -1.26
C ALA A 38 4.01 -5.77 -1.53
N ASP A 39 5.06 -6.22 -0.85
CA ASP A 39 6.42 -5.71 -1.01
C ASP A 39 6.95 -5.97 -2.45
N GLU A 40 6.65 -7.13 -3.02
CA GLU A 40 6.98 -7.44 -4.43
C GLU A 40 6.26 -6.51 -5.41
N ARG A 41 4.95 -6.31 -5.21
CA ARG A 41 4.15 -5.40 -6.03
C ARG A 41 4.67 -3.97 -5.95
N GLU A 42 4.99 -3.49 -4.76
CA GLU A 42 5.56 -2.16 -4.55
C GLU A 42 6.90 -2.02 -5.29
N MET A 43 7.79 -3.01 -5.18
CA MET A 43 9.05 -3.01 -5.92
C MET A 43 8.84 -2.95 -7.43
N VAL A 44 7.92 -3.75 -7.97
CA VAL A 44 7.62 -3.80 -9.41
C VAL A 44 7.03 -2.47 -9.88
N GLN A 45 6.09 -1.90 -9.12
CA GLN A 45 5.50 -0.59 -9.42
C GLN A 45 6.56 0.51 -9.40
N LYS A 46 7.41 0.55 -8.36
CA LYS A 46 8.51 1.52 -8.27
C LYS A 46 9.44 1.41 -9.48
N LYS A 47 9.87 0.20 -9.84
CA LYS A 47 10.74 -0.03 -11.02
C LYS A 47 10.07 0.41 -12.31
N THR A 48 8.79 0.08 -12.49
CA THR A 48 8.02 0.41 -13.69
C THR A 48 7.88 1.92 -13.83
N PHE A 49 7.46 2.58 -12.77
CA PHE A 49 7.29 4.03 -12.77
C PHE A 49 8.63 4.75 -12.93
N THR A 50 9.71 4.29 -12.29
CA THR A 50 11.06 4.84 -12.47
C THR A 50 11.51 4.74 -13.93
N LYS A 51 11.28 3.60 -14.59
CA LYS A 51 11.59 3.44 -16.02
C LYS A 51 10.76 4.38 -16.89
N TRP A 52 9.47 4.49 -16.61
CA TRP A 52 8.56 5.36 -17.34
C TRP A 52 8.94 6.85 -17.16
N VAL A 53 9.25 7.30 -15.96
CA VAL A 53 9.74 8.67 -15.74
C VAL A 53 11.03 8.90 -16.53
N ASN A 54 11.98 7.97 -16.47
CA ASN A 54 13.24 8.07 -17.19
C ASN A 54 13.08 8.06 -18.72
N SER A 55 12.08 7.37 -19.29
CA SER A 55 11.82 7.43 -20.73
C SER A 55 11.36 8.82 -21.19
N HIS A 56 10.74 9.60 -20.30
CA HIS A 56 10.35 10.98 -20.57
C HIS A 56 11.51 11.95 -20.31
N LEU A 57 12.17 11.85 -19.15
CA LEU A 57 13.28 12.74 -18.78
C LEU A 57 14.50 12.60 -19.69
N ALA A 58 14.70 11.45 -20.34
CA ALA A 58 15.76 11.25 -21.34
C ALA A 58 15.65 12.25 -22.50
N ARG A 59 14.45 12.74 -22.86
CA ARG A 59 14.23 13.74 -23.91
C ARG A 59 14.91 15.09 -23.62
N VAL A 60 15.22 15.36 -22.35
CA VAL A 60 15.90 16.58 -21.87
C VAL A 60 17.20 16.24 -21.13
N ASN A 61 17.78 15.09 -21.41
CA ASN A 61 19.03 14.60 -20.83
C ASN A 61 19.03 14.58 -19.28
N CYS A 62 17.87 14.34 -18.67
CA CYS A 62 17.70 14.19 -17.23
C CYS A 62 17.40 12.73 -16.88
N ARG A 63 17.70 12.32 -15.64
CA ARG A 63 17.43 10.98 -15.13
C ARG A 63 17.23 11.00 -13.62
N ILE A 64 16.37 10.12 -13.12
CA ILE A 64 16.21 9.82 -11.70
C ILE A 64 16.74 8.41 -11.39
N THR A 65 17.30 8.27 -10.19
CA THR A 65 17.83 7.01 -9.65
C THR A 65 16.90 6.46 -8.59
N ASP A 66 16.40 7.30 -7.67
CA ASP A 66 15.41 6.91 -6.67
C ASP A 66 14.16 7.78 -6.76
N LEU A 67 13.02 7.11 -7.00
CA LEU A 67 11.75 7.77 -7.23
C LEU A 67 11.30 8.68 -6.08
N TYR A 68 11.53 8.27 -4.83
CA TYR A 68 10.99 8.96 -3.66
C TYR A 68 11.88 10.11 -3.19
N THR A 69 13.17 10.06 -3.46
CA THR A 69 14.08 11.17 -3.16
C THR A 69 14.10 12.19 -4.28
N ASP A 70 14.17 11.73 -5.53
CA ASP A 70 14.48 12.60 -6.67
C ASP A 70 13.25 13.40 -7.14
N LEU A 71 12.04 12.93 -6.83
CA LEU A 71 10.81 13.70 -7.06
C LEU A 71 10.38 14.54 -5.86
N ARG A 72 11.05 14.42 -4.70
CA ARG A 72 10.58 14.98 -3.42
C ARG A 72 10.50 16.50 -3.41
N ASP A 73 11.51 17.16 -3.95
CA ASP A 73 11.59 18.63 -3.99
C ASP A 73 10.74 19.24 -5.11
N GLY A 74 10.07 18.40 -5.91
CA GLY A 74 9.20 18.81 -7.01
C GLY A 74 9.94 19.23 -8.29
N ARG A 75 11.26 19.39 -8.32
CA ARG A 75 11.97 19.91 -9.51
C ARG A 75 11.91 18.95 -10.68
N MET A 76 12.20 17.67 -10.43
CA MET A 76 12.11 16.63 -11.47
C MET A 76 10.65 16.33 -11.83
N LEU A 77 9.73 16.46 -10.86
CA LEU A 77 8.30 16.31 -11.11
C LEU A 77 7.77 17.40 -12.05
N LEU A 78 8.14 18.66 -11.83
CA LEU A 78 7.78 19.77 -12.72
C LEU A 78 8.32 19.54 -14.14
N LYS A 79 9.59 19.15 -14.28
CA LYS A 79 10.16 18.80 -15.61
C LYS A 79 9.38 17.69 -16.30
N LEU A 80 9.01 16.63 -15.57
CA LEU A 80 8.20 15.55 -16.10
C LEU A 80 6.85 16.06 -16.60
N LEU A 81 6.18 16.92 -15.83
CA LEU A 81 4.89 17.52 -16.21
C LEU A 81 5.02 18.44 -17.43
N GLU A 82 6.09 19.23 -17.56
CA GLU A 82 6.38 20.02 -18.77
C GLU A 82 6.50 19.12 -20.01
N ILE A 83 7.21 18.00 -19.89
CA ILE A 83 7.43 17.06 -21.01
C ILE A 83 6.13 16.35 -21.42
N LEU A 84 5.29 16.00 -20.44
CA LEU A 84 4.02 15.31 -20.66
C LEU A 84 2.96 16.23 -21.24
N SER A 85 2.85 17.46 -20.73
CA SER A 85 1.89 18.46 -21.21
C SER A 85 2.32 19.09 -22.54
N GLY A 86 3.63 19.16 -22.80
CA GLY A 86 4.18 19.93 -23.92
C GLY A 86 4.23 21.44 -23.65
N GLU A 87 3.86 21.88 -22.45
CA GLU A 87 3.83 23.28 -22.05
C GLU A 87 4.98 23.61 -21.09
N ARG A 88 5.40 24.88 -21.09
CA ARG A 88 6.37 25.39 -20.11
C ARG A 88 5.65 25.71 -18.82
N LEU A 89 6.02 25.00 -17.75
CA LEU A 89 5.52 25.28 -16.42
C LEU A 89 6.44 26.30 -15.77
N VAL A 90 5.93 27.51 -15.54
CA VAL A 90 6.70 28.56 -14.91
C VAL A 90 7.00 28.12 -13.48
N SER A 91 8.27 27.77 -13.21
CA SER A 91 8.80 27.69 -11.85
C SER A 91 8.62 29.07 -11.24
N SER A 92 7.54 29.26 -10.47
CA SER A 92 7.30 30.51 -9.76
C SER A 92 8.57 30.89 -8.99
N LYS A 93 9.00 32.14 -9.12
CA LYS A 93 10.31 32.67 -8.71
C LYS A 93 10.55 32.69 -7.18
N TYR A 94 9.96 31.76 -6.42
CA TYR A 94 9.87 31.80 -4.97
C TYR A 94 10.34 30.50 -4.27
N PHE A 95 11.18 29.70 -4.93
CA PHE A 95 11.98 28.64 -4.30
C PHE A 95 13.47 28.81 -4.61
#